data_AF-A0A3D4DLT1-F1
#
_entry.id   AF-A0A3D4DLT1-F1
#
_cell.length_a   1.000
_cell.length_b   1.000
_cell.length_c   1.000
_cell.angle_alpha   90.00
_cell.angle_beta   90.00
_cell.angle_gamma   90.00
#
_symmetry.space_group_name_H-M   'P 1'
#
loop_
_entity.id
_entity.type
_entity.pdbx_description
1 polymer ?
#
loop_
_entity_poly.entity_id
_entity_poly.type
_entity_poly.pdbx_seq_one_letter_code
_entity_poly.pdbx_strand_id
1 'polypeptide(L)'
;MLYPQMPLRRKHHKLLSLPFVEHLPRGTKFGSDFDAAVAQSTDAWAGVRRQIRQARPEVVLISSEFLLMAAHVERIASFAEQYLGRGSELEFIAYLRTPSEFYVSMMQQWFKASAQLLALEPPDMLKQLDRYSSLGKVMVRKYDRAGFKDGSVISDICDLVGVDSTALDHKDLQANISLSAEGIILLQDYRRRYHAGREAIFTADTKAFIGKIAQEESAHPGLYTKPRLRTEIARALDRETPDLRGLRRRYGVALADRRALPWTRGAPVDRLGPFSEAAAVIEHDPALVEKLRRAVS
;
A
#
# COMPACT_ATOMS: atom_id res chain seq x y z
N MET A 1 19.82 9.52 -9.09
CA MET A 1 18.64 9.57 -8.20
C MET A 1 19.11 9.66 -6.75
N LEU A 2 18.67 10.66 -5.98
CA LEU A 2 18.98 10.73 -4.55
C LEU A 2 17.78 10.18 -3.77
N TYR A 3 17.95 8.99 -3.18
CA TYR A 3 17.04 8.54 -2.13
C TYR A 3 17.63 8.95 -0.77
N PRO A 4 16.86 9.59 0.12
CA PRO A 4 17.39 10.07 1.40
C PRO A 4 18.05 8.97 2.23
N GLN A 5 19.37 9.06 2.38
CA GLN A 5 20.11 8.19 3.30
C GLN A 5 19.96 8.75 4.71
N MET A 6 19.27 8.01 5.60
CA MET A 6 19.04 8.43 6.99
C MET A 6 19.70 7.46 7.97
N PRO A 7 20.28 7.97 9.08
CA PRO A 7 21.04 7.14 10.02
C PRO A 7 20.23 6.01 10.70
N LEU A 8 18.90 6.11 10.75
CA LEU A 8 18.03 5.08 11.34
C LEU A 8 17.59 4.05 10.28
N ARG A 9 18.15 2.83 10.36
CA ARG A 9 17.99 1.70 9.41
C ARG A 9 16.54 1.42 8.91
N ARG A 10 16.43 1.28 7.57
CA ARG A 10 15.56 0.39 6.77
C ARG A 10 14.03 0.67 6.63
N LYS A 11 13.42 1.68 7.27
CA LYS A 11 11.97 1.98 7.07
C LYS A 11 11.68 3.49 7.05
N HIS A 12 12.21 4.18 6.03
CA HIS A 12 12.29 5.65 5.94
C HIS A 12 11.01 6.34 5.48
N HIS A 13 10.14 5.66 4.73
CA HIS A 13 8.99 6.29 4.07
C HIS A 13 7.94 6.86 5.05
N LYS A 14 7.81 6.28 6.26
CA LYS A 14 6.91 6.78 7.31
C LYS A 14 7.41 8.09 7.93
N LEU A 15 8.72 8.25 8.08
CA LEU A 15 9.31 9.48 8.64
C LEU A 15 8.99 10.66 7.73
N LEU A 16 9.19 10.49 6.42
CA LEU A 16 9.03 11.57 5.47
C LEU A 16 7.60 12.13 5.42
N SER A 17 6.58 11.34 5.80
CA SER A 17 5.19 11.78 5.85
C SER A 17 4.76 12.40 7.18
N LEU A 18 5.54 12.25 8.26
CA LEU A 18 5.14 12.72 9.61
C LEU A 18 4.76 14.21 9.69
N PRO A 19 5.41 15.14 8.96
CA PRO A 19 5.04 16.56 9.01
C PRO A 19 3.62 16.85 8.49
N PHE A 20 3.00 15.88 7.79
CA PHE A 20 1.74 16.05 7.09
C PHE A 20 0.59 15.23 7.69
N VAL A 21 0.81 14.46 8.75
CA VAL A 21 -0.21 13.64 9.42
C VAL A 21 -0.50 14.17 10.83
N GLU A 22 -1.64 13.79 11.41
CA GLU A 22 -2.04 14.20 12.77
C GLU A 22 -1.62 13.20 13.86
N HIS A 23 -1.35 11.95 13.46
CA HIS A 23 -1.06 10.85 14.38
C HIS A 23 0.04 9.95 13.82
N LEU A 24 0.76 9.27 14.72
CA LEU A 24 1.76 8.28 14.32
C LEU A 24 1.11 7.17 13.49
N PRO A 25 1.63 6.88 12.28
CA PRO A 25 1.19 5.70 11.54
C PRO A 25 1.38 4.44 12.37
N ARG A 26 0.45 3.48 12.26
CA ARG A 26 0.52 2.24 13.05
C ARG A 26 1.83 1.48 12.83
N GLY A 27 2.35 0.84 13.87
CA GLY A 27 3.58 0.06 13.80
C GLY A 27 4.81 0.89 13.43
N THR A 28 4.85 2.17 13.81
CA THR A 28 6.09 2.96 13.87
C THR A 28 6.97 2.45 15.00
N LYS A 29 8.28 2.65 14.86
CA LYS A 29 9.25 2.37 15.94
C LYS A 29 9.57 3.60 16.77
N PHE A 30 8.81 4.69 16.60
CA PHE A 30 9.07 5.99 17.23
C PHE A 30 8.48 6.11 18.65
N GLY A 31 7.95 5.02 19.21
CA GLY A 31 7.23 5.06 20.49
C GLY A 31 5.82 5.64 20.32
N SER A 32 5.27 6.18 21.40
CA SER A 32 3.96 6.84 21.45
C SER A 32 4.04 8.37 21.38
N ASP A 33 5.26 8.94 21.40
CA ASP A 33 5.49 10.37 21.40
C ASP A 33 5.50 10.90 19.96
N PHE A 34 4.39 11.55 19.57
CA PHE A 34 4.22 12.10 18.24
C PHE A 34 5.18 13.28 17.99
N ASP A 35 5.36 14.17 18.96
CA ASP A 35 6.18 15.37 18.80
C ASP A 35 7.66 15.00 18.66
N ALA A 36 8.14 14.04 19.45
CA ALA A 36 9.49 13.51 19.29
C ALA A 36 9.71 12.86 17.91
N ALA A 37 8.71 12.18 17.37
CA ALA A 37 8.79 11.60 16.03
C ALA A 37 8.78 12.67 14.92
N VAL A 38 8.00 13.73 15.08
CA VAL A 38 7.99 14.89 14.16
C VAL A 38 9.34 15.61 14.18
N ALA A 39 9.96 15.77 15.36
CA ALA A 39 11.31 16.31 15.48
C ALA A 39 12.34 15.43 14.73
N GLN A 40 12.30 14.10 14.92
CA GLN A 40 13.16 13.18 14.18
C GLN A 40 12.93 13.24 12.67
N SER A 41 11.68 13.38 12.23
CA SER A 41 11.34 13.60 10.81
C SER A 41 11.94 14.91 10.28
N THR A 42 11.91 15.97 11.07
CA THR A 42 12.47 17.27 10.69
C THR A 42 13.99 17.19 10.50
N ASP A 43 14.70 16.53 11.40
CA ASP A 43 16.15 16.30 11.28
C ASP A 43 16.50 15.45 10.05
N ALA A 44 15.68 14.43 9.81
CA ALA A 44 15.71 13.62 8.61
C ALA A 44 15.60 14.49 7.34
N TRP A 45 14.59 15.35 7.25
CA TRP A 45 14.41 16.26 6.13
C TRP A 45 15.54 17.30 5.99
N ALA A 46 16.14 17.75 7.09
CA ALA A 46 17.35 18.56 7.02
C ALA A 46 18.51 17.81 6.35
N GLY A 47 18.64 16.51 6.57
CA GLY A 47 19.57 15.63 5.86
C GLY A 47 19.29 15.55 4.36
N VAL A 48 18.02 15.38 3.97
CA VAL A 48 17.58 15.38 2.56
C VAL A 48 17.98 16.70 1.89
N ARG A 49 17.70 17.83 2.52
CA ARG A 49 18.05 19.16 2.01
C ARG A 49 19.55 19.33 1.80
N ARG A 50 20.39 18.80 2.70
CA ARG A 50 21.85 18.82 2.50
C ARG A 50 22.25 18.03 1.27
N GLN A 51 21.69 16.84 1.07
CA GLN A 51 21.96 16.00 -0.12
C GLN A 51 21.54 16.69 -1.41
N ILE A 52 20.34 17.29 -1.44
CA ILE A 52 19.86 18.07 -2.60
C ILE A 52 20.79 19.24 -2.90
N ARG A 53 21.20 20.01 -1.88
CA ARG A 53 22.12 21.14 -2.08
C ARG A 53 23.49 20.74 -2.61
N GLN A 54 23.99 19.59 -2.19
CA GLN A 54 25.29 19.06 -2.61
C GLN A 54 25.25 18.53 -4.05
N ALA A 55 24.24 17.74 -4.38
CA ALA A 55 24.13 17.10 -5.68
C ALA A 55 23.48 18.00 -6.75
N ARG A 56 22.72 19.02 -6.34
CA ARG A 56 21.95 19.93 -7.19
C ARG A 56 21.16 19.19 -8.29
N PRO A 57 20.31 18.22 -7.91
CA PRO A 57 19.57 17.44 -8.89
C PRO A 57 18.53 18.33 -9.60
N GLU A 58 18.26 18.02 -10.85
CA GLU A 58 17.12 18.58 -11.59
C GLU A 58 15.79 18.00 -11.09
N VAL A 59 15.77 16.70 -10.75
CA VAL A 59 14.59 15.97 -10.31
C VAL A 59 14.82 15.32 -8.95
N VAL A 60 13.89 15.52 -8.02
CA VAL A 60 13.84 14.84 -6.71
C VAL A 60 12.61 13.95 -6.65
N LEU A 61 12.83 12.63 -6.63
CA LEU A 61 11.75 11.66 -6.48
C LEU A 61 11.57 11.26 -5.01
N ILE A 62 10.37 11.45 -4.48
CA ILE A 62 10.01 11.05 -3.12
C ILE A 62 8.82 10.10 -3.20
N SER A 63 9.02 8.87 -2.74
CA SER A 63 7.98 7.84 -2.73
C SER A 63 7.61 7.47 -1.29
N SER A 64 6.32 7.53 -0.97
CA SER A 64 5.77 7.00 0.28
C SER A 64 4.27 6.77 0.16
N GLU A 65 3.81 5.57 0.52
CA GLU A 65 2.38 5.24 0.63
C GLU A 65 1.66 6.11 1.69
N PHE A 66 2.41 6.62 2.68
CA PHE A 66 1.86 7.42 3.77
C PHE A 66 1.56 8.86 3.37
N LEU A 67 2.03 9.33 2.21
CA LEU A 67 1.60 10.64 1.70
C LEU A 67 0.10 10.64 1.43
N LEU A 68 -0.48 9.54 0.91
CA LEU A 68 -1.94 9.44 0.75
C LEU A 68 -2.72 9.57 2.08
N MET A 69 -2.07 9.38 3.23
CA MET A 69 -2.66 9.56 4.56
C MET A 69 -2.44 10.96 5.14
N ALA A 70 -1.78 11.88 4.43
CA ALA A 70 -1.56 13.24 4.89
C ALA A 70 -2.91 13.88 5.27
N ALA A 71 -3.01 14.39 6.50
CA ALA A 71 -4.13 15.21 6.96
C ALA A 71 -3.98 16.66 6.46
N HIS A 72 -2.73 17.14 6.42
CA HIS A 72 -2.37 18.52 6.07
C HIS A 72 -1.65 18.58 4.72
N VAL A 73 -2.37 18.25 3.65
CA VAL A 73 -1.83 18.22 2.28
C VAL A 73 -1.32 19.60 1.87
N GLU A 74 -2.02 20.66 2.27
CA GLU A 74 -1.64 22.06 2.03
C GLU A 74 -0.25 22.44 2.53
N ARG A 75 0.28 21.75 3.55
CA ARG A 75 1.63 21.98 4.07
C ARG A 75 2.72 21.43 3.16
N ILE A 76 2.40 20.55 2.21
CA ILE A 76 3.39 19.94 1.32
C ILE A 76 4.07 21.01 0.45
N ALA A 77 3.33 22.00 -0.04
CA ALA A 77 3.89 23.04 -0.90
C ALA A 77 4.91 23.93 -0.17
N SER A 78 4.56 24.43 1.02
CA SER A 78 5.47 25.23 1.84
C SER A 78 6.68 24.41 2.32
N PHE A 79 6.46 23.13 2.62
CA PHE A 79 7.52 22.20 2.98
C PHE A 79 8.47 21.97 1.79
N ALA A 80 7.94 21.75 0.59
CA ALA A 80 8.74 21.63 -0.62
C ALA A 80 9.57 22.89 -0.86
N GLU A 81 9.00 24.08 -0.73
CA GLU A 81 9.76 25.34 -0.86
C GLU A 81 10.92 25.41 0.15
N GLN A 82 10.67 25.03 1.41
CA GLN A 82 11.67 25.06 2.48
C GLN A 82 12.86 24.11 2.23
N TYR A 83 12.58 22.88 1.77
CA TYR A 83 13.56 21.81 1.70
C TYR A 83 14.11 21.54 0.29
N LEU A 84 13.31 21.75 -0.74
CA LEU A 84 13.68 21.56 -2.15
C LEU A 84 14.11 22.88 -2.80
N GLY A 85 13.56 24.01 -2.35
CA GLY A 85 13.92 25.35 -2.80
C GLY A 85 12.77 26.09 -3.47
N ARG A 86 12.91 27.42 -3.59
CA ARG A 86 11.95 28.29 -4.26
C ARG A 86 11.81 27.94 -5.74
N GLY A 87 10.58 27.92 -6.23
CA GLY A 87 10.26 27.61 -7.62
C GLY A 87 10.25 26.13 -7.95
N SER A 88 10.31 25.23 -6.95
CA SER A 88 10.15 23.80 -7.19
C SER A 88 8.74 23.50 -7.71
N GLU A 89 8.64 22.88 -8.88
CA GLU A 89 7.38 22.37 -9.40
C GLU A 89 7.05 21.02 -8.74
N LEU A 90 5.79 20.86 -8.34
CA LEU A 90 5.32 19.63 -7.72
C LEU A 90 4.53 18.79 -8.72
N GLU A 91 4.97 17.55 -8.91
CA GLU A 91 4.23 16.52 -9.60
C GLU A 91 3.93 15.36 -8.65
N PHE A 92 2.71 14.87 -8.68
CA PHE A 92 2.24 13.75 -7.86
C PHE A 92 1.91 12.56 -8.76
N ILE A 93 2.54 11.41 -8.51
CA ILE A 93 2.28 10.16 -9.23
C ILE A 93 1.57 9.20 -8.29
N ALA A 94 0.36 8.78 -8.64
CA ALA A 94 -0.44 7.83 -7.87
C ALA A 94 -0.69 6.54 -8.67
N TYR A 95 -0.30 5.41 -8.10
CA TYR A 95 -0.61 4.09 -8.63
C TYR A 95 -1.81 3.49 -7.89
N LEU A 96 -2.90 3.24 -8.62
CA LEU A 96 -4.14 2.73 -8.07
C LEU A 96 -4.39 1.29 -8.52
N ARG A 97 -4.80 0.43 -7.60
CA ARG A 97 -5.28 -0.92 -7.91
C ARG A 97 -6.79 -0.92 -8.13
N THR A 98 -7.36 -1.98 -8.69
CA THR A 98 -8.82 -2.14 -8.59
C THR A 98 -9.24 -2.23 -7.11
N PRO A 99 -10.46 -1.81 -6.74
CA PRO A 99 -10.95 -1.95 -5.37
C PRO A 99 -10.74 -3.35 -4.77
N SER A 100 -11.00 -4.41 -5.54
CA SER A 100 -10.80 -5.80 -5.12
C SER A 100 -9.33 -6.14 -4.83
N GLU A 101 -8.41 -5.76 -5.72
CA GLU A 101 -6.96 -5.95 -5.53
C GLU A 101 -6.39 -5.13 -4.37
N PHE A 102 -6.91 -3.91 -4.19
CA PHE A 102 -6.58 -3.05 -3.06
C PHE A 102 -7.06 -3.68 -1.74
N TYR A 103 -8.29 -4.19 -1.70
CA TYR A 103 -8.84 -4.86 -0.52
C TYR A 103 -8.01 -6.09 -0.12
N VAL A 104 -7.63 -6.96 -1.07
CA VAL A 104 -6.75 -8.12 -0.79
C VAL A 104 -5.41 -7.67 -0.18
N SER A 105 -4.84 -6.60 -0.71
CA SER A 105 -3.59 -6.03 -0.18
C SER A 105 -3.73 -5.47 1.23
N MET A 106 -4.83 -4.75 1.50
CA MET A 106 -5.13 -4.21 2.82
C MET A 106 -5.35 -5.34 3.83
N MET A 107 -6.17 -6.31 3.48
CA MET A 107 -6.47 -7.49 4.30
C MET A 107 -5.19 -8.24 4.69
N GLN A 108 -4.28 -8.46 3.75
CA GLN A 108 -2.97 -9.07 4.03
C GLN A 108 -2.16 -8.29 5.08
N GLN A 109 -2.14 -6.96 5.01
CA GLN A 109 -1.43 -6.15 6.00
C GLN A 109 -2.18 -6.13 7.34
N TRP A 110 -3.51 -6.10 7.29
CA TRP A 110 -4.38 -6.08 8.45
C TRP A 110 -4.21 -7.31 9.33
N PHE A 111 -4.22 -8.50 8.73
CA PHE A 111 -4.08 -9.76 9.47
C PHE A 111 -2.70 -9.96 10.12
N LYS A 112 -1.69 -9.16 9.76
CA LYS A 112 -0.41 -9.16 10.50
C LYS A 112 -0.53 -8.55 11.90
N ALA A 113 -1.63 -7.87 12.20
CA ALA A 113 -1.88 -7.18 13.45
C ALA A 113 -3.31 -7.35 13.99
N SER A 114 -4.16 -8.13 13.32
CA SER A 114 -5.59 -8.28 13.66
C SER A 114 -6.10 -9.66 13.29
N ALA A 115 -7.15 -10.11 13.98
CA ALA A 115 -7.88 -11.34 13.69
C ALA A 115 -9.20 -11.06 12.93
N GLN A 116 -9.68 -9.82 12.98
CA GLN A 116 -10.96 -9.41 12.41
C GLN A 116 -10.83 -9.13 10.92
N LEU A 117 -11.87 -9.45 10.15
CA LEU A 117 -11.93 -9.09 8.74
C LEU A 117 -12.27 -7.59 8.61
N LEU A 118 -11.67 -6.92 7.62
CA LEU A 118 -12.00 -5.55 7.27
C LEU A 118 -13.39 -5.47 6.61
N ALA A 119 -14.11 -4.38 6.84
CA ALA A 119 -15.33 -4.08 6.10
C ALA A 119 -15.04 -4.03 4.59
N LEU A 120 -15.90 -4.68 3.79
CA LEU A 120 -15.76 -4.77 2.34
C LEU A 120 -16.31 -3.50 1.67
N GLU A 121 -15.58 -2.40 1.80
CA GLU A 121 -15.95 -1.11 1.23
C GLU A 121 -14.96 -0.68 0.14
N PRO A 122 -15.43 -0.17 -1.01
CA PRO A 122 -14.55 0.43 -1.99
C PRO A 122 -13.96 1.73 -1.41
N PRO A 123 -12.67 2.02 -1.63
CA PRO A 123 -12.07 3.26 -1.15
C PRO A 123 -12.51 4.49 -1.96
N ASP A 124 -12.56 5.65 -1.30
CA ASP A 124 -12.81 6.96 -1.93
C ASP A 124 -11.54 7.52 -2.61
N MET A 125 -11.11 6.92 -3.72
CA MET A 125 -9.81 7.23 -4.33
C MET A 125 -9.75 8.63 -4.95
N LEU A 126 -10.78 9.04 -5.69
CA LEU A 126 -10.80 10.34 -6.36
C LEU A 126 -10.78 11.48 -5.34
N LYS A 127 -11.58 11.37 -4.28
CA LYS A 127 -11.61 12.34 -3.19
C LYS A 127 -10.23 12.55 -2.57
N GLN A 128 -9.45 11.47 -2.39
CA GLN A 128 -8.09 11.59 -1.87
C GLN A 128 -7.16 12.30 -2.85
N LEU A 129 -7.25 12.00 -4.14
CA LEU A 129 -6.42 12.63 -5.18
C LEU A 129 -6.76 14.11 -5.40
N ASP A 130 -8.02 14.50 -5.26
CA ASP A 130 -8.46 15.87 -5.45
C ASP A 130 -7.75 16.84 -4.49
N ARG A 131 -7.42 16.37 -3.28
CA ARG A 131 -6.66 17.14 -2.27
C ARG A 131 -5.27 17.56 -2.75
N TYR A 132 -4.67 16.78 -3.66
CA TYR A 132 -3.35 17.05 -4.24
C TYR A 132 -3.41 17.93 -5.49
N SER A 133 -4.56 17.94 -6.18
CA SER A 133 -4.69 18.61 -7.47
C SER A 133 -4.56 20.13 -7.42
N SER A 134 -4.72 20.75 -6.24
CA SER A 134 -4.49 22.17 -6.03
C SER A 134 -3.01 22.53 -5.82
N LEU A 135 -2.16 21.54 -5.53
CA LEU A 135 -0.74 21.76 -5.21
C LEU A 135 0.18 21.57 -6.41
N GLY A 136 -0.27 20.84 -7.42
CA GLY A 136 0.56 20.45 -8.54
C GLY A 136 -0.14 19.48 -9.48
N LYS A 137 0.57 19.07 -10.52
CA LYS A 137 0.06 18.13 -11.51
C LYS A 137 -0.09 16.75 -10.90
N VAL A 138 -1.26 16.14 -11.04
CA VAL A 138 -1.54 14.78 -10.56
C VAL A 138 -1.61 13.83 -11.74
N MET A 139 -0.70 12.85 -11.76
CA MET A 139 -0.67 11.75 -12.71
C MET A 139 -1.17 10.48 -12.00
N VAL A 140 -2.13 9.81 -12.62
CA VAL A 140 -2.71 8.59 -12.06
C VAL A 140 -2.47 7.44 -13.03
N ARG A 141 -1.99 6.31 -12.51
CA ARG A 141 -1.73 5.09 -13.25
C ARG A 141 -2.44 3.92 -12.59
N LYS A 142 -2.89 2.94 -13.38
CA LYS A 142 -3.28 1.65 -12.83
C LYS A 142 -2.02 0.91 -12.39
N TYR A 143 -2.03 0.33 -11.20
CA TYR A 143 -0.97 -0.56 -10.75
C TYR A 143 -1.15 -1.92 -11.40
N ASP A 144 -0.45 -2.15 -12.51
CA ASP A 144 -0.48 -3.41 -13.24
C ASP A 144 0.95 -3.81 -13.61
N ARG A 145 1.53 -4.74 -12.85
CA ARG A 145 2.89 -5.22 -13.09
C ARG A 145 3.06 -5.81 -14.49
N ALA A 146 2.03 -6.45 -15.05
CA ALA A 146 2.14 -7.01 -16.39
C ALA A 146 2.19 -5.92 -17.47
N GLY A 147 1.67 -4.73 -17.17
CA GLY A 147 1.73 -3.54 -18.04
C GLY A 147 2.95 -2.67 -17.84
N PHE A 148 3.76 -2.89 -16.80
CA PHE A 148 4.98 -2.11 -16.55
C PHE A 148 6.15 -2.65 -17.39
N LYS A 149 7.00 -1.74 -17.87
CA LYS A 149 8.28 -2.08 -18.48
C LYS A 149 9.10 -2.94 -17.51
N ASP A 150 9.58 -4.08 -18.00
CA ASP A 150 10.32 -5.09 -17.22
C ASP A 150 9.60 -5.58 -15.95
N GLY A 151 8.27 -5.41 -15.87
CA GLY A 151 7.49 -5.77 -14.69
C GLY A 151 7.73 -4.89 -13.46
N SER A 152 8.42 -3.76 -13.62
CA SER A 152 8.91 -2.92 -12.52
C SER A 152 8.21 -1.57 -12.46
N VAL A 153 7.59 -1.28 -11.31
CA VAL A 153 7.04 0.05 -11.03
C VAL A 153 8.12 1.12 -11.03
N ILE A 154 9.37 0.76 -10.71
CA ILE A 154 10.47 1.73 -10.73
C ILE A 154 10.81 2.12 -12.16
N SER A 155 10.87 1.15 -13.07
CA SER A 155 11.07 1.43 -14.50
C SER A 155 9.96 2.30 -15.05
N ASP A 156 8.70 2.02 -14.69
CA ASP A 156 7.55 2.85 -15.09
C ASP A 156 7.66 4.30 -14.55
N ILE A 157 7.99 4.49 -13.26
CA ILE A 157 8.21 5.83 -12.70
C ILE A 157 9.34 6.55 -13.42
N CYS A 158 10.46 5.88 -13.66
CA CYS A 158 11.63 6.46 -14.31
C CYS A 158 11.29 6.93 -15.73
N ASP A 159 10.58 6.11 -16.50
CA ASP A 159 10.11 6.48 -17.84
C ASP A 159 9.15 7.69 -17.77
N LEU A 160 8.29 7.79 -16.75
CA LEU A 160 7.39 8.95 -16.56
C LEU A 160 8.12 10.26 -16.28
N VAL A 161 9.21 10.20 -15.52
CA VAL A 161 9.98 11.40 -15.11
C VAL A 161 11.21 11.64 -15.98
N GLY A 162 11.41 10.86 -17.06
CA GLY A 162 12.53 11.00 -17.97
C GLY A 162 13.89 10.61 -17.38
N VAL A 163 13.92 9.72 -16.38
CA VAL A 163 15.14 9.23 -15.75
C VAL A 163 15.52 7.87 -16.34
N ASP A 164 16.81 7.66 -16.62
CA ASP A 164 17.32 6.35 -17.03
C ASP A 164 17.31 5.37 -15.84
N SER A 165 16.46 4.34 -15.93
CA SER A 165 16.34 3.31 -14.89
C SER A 165 17.53 2.35 -14.84
N THR A 166 18.32 2.23 -15.91
CA THR A 166 19.49 1.34 -15.95
C THR A 166 20.66 1.85 -15.10
N ALA A 167 20.69 3.16 -14.85
CA ALA A 167 21.68 3.82 -14.00
C ALA A 167 21.43 3.62 -12.50
N LEU A 168 20.38 2.90 -12.12
CA LEU A 168 19.97 2.71 -10.73
C LEU A 168 20.40 1.34 -10.23
N ASP A 169 21.12 1.30 -9.11
CA ASP A 169 21.43 0.05 -8.41
C ASP A 169 20.15 -0.47 -7.73
N HIS A 170 19.36 -1.21 -8.49
CA HIS A 170 18.23 -1.97 -8.00
C HIS A 170 18.67 -3.39 -7.75
N LYS A 171 19.26 -3.65 -6.57
CA LYS A 171 19.25 -5.02 -6.07
C LYS A 171 17.79 -5.46 -6.03
N ASP A 172 17.48 -6.60 -6.63
CA ASP A 172 16.19 -7.29 -6.55
C ASP A 172 15.86 -7.61 -5.09
N LEU A 173 15.50 -6.58 -4.35
CA LEU A 173 14.97 -6.69 -3.01
C LEU A 173 13.54 -7.14 -3.24
N GLN A 174 13.34 -8.45 -3.20
CA GLN A 174 12.03 -9.09 -2.97
C GLN A 174 11.51 -8.62 -1.59
N ALA A 175 11.14 -7.35 -1.50
CA ALA A 175 10.91 -6.66 -0.23
C ALA A 175 9.45 -6.76 0.25
N ASN A 176 8.57 -7.39 -0.54
CA ASN A 176 7.16 -7.59 -0.19
C ASN A 176 6.69 -8.94 -0.75
N ILE A 177 7.10 -10.04 -0.09
CA ILE A 177 6.49 -11.34 -0.35
C ILE A 177 5.06 -11.26 0.19
N SER A 178 4.08 -11.24 -0.73
CA SER A 178 2.67 -11.44 -0.41
C SER A 178 2.47 -12.89 -0.01
N LEU A 179 1.71 -13.13 1.05
CA LEU A 179 1.31 -14.48 1.42
C LEU A 179 0.34 -15.04 0.37
N SER A 180 0.31 -16.36 0.22
CA SER A 180 -0.74 -17.05 -0.53
C SER A 180 -2.13 -16.87 0.10
N ALA A 181 -3.18 -17.27 -0.61
CA ALA A 181 -4.54 -17.34 -0.06
C ALA A 181 -4.57 -18.21 1.20
N GLU A 182 -3.94 -19.37 1.14
CA GLU A 182 -3.85 -20.32 2.24
C GLU A 182 -3.08 -19.73 3.43
N GLY A 183 -1.97 -19.04 3.15
CA GLY A 183 -1.17 -18.34 4.16
C GLY A 183 -1.94 -17.22 4.87
N ILE A 184 -2.80 -16.49 4.15
CA ILE A 184 -3.68 -15.46 4.73
C ILE A 184 -4.71 -16.08 5.69
N ILE A 185 -5.38 -17.15 5.25
CA ILE A 185 -6.38 -17.85 6.06
C ILE A 185 -5.72 -18.36 7.35
N LEU A 186 -4.57 -19.02 7.20
CA LEU A 186 -3.85 -19.57 8.34
C LEU A 186 -3.33 -18.48 9.30
N LEU A 187 -2.92 -17.32 8.78
CA LEU A 187 -2.55 -16.17 9.59
C LEU A 187 -3.74 -15.63 10.39
N GLN A 188 -4.93 -15.54 9.79
CA GLN A 188 -6.14 -15.13 10.50
C GLN A 188 -6.48 -16.12 11.62
N ASP A 189 -6.46 -17.43 11.33
CA ASP A 189 -6.70 -18.49 12.32
C ASP A 189 -5.73 -18.40 13.49
N TYR A 190 -4.44 -18.23 13.20
CA TYR A 190 -3.41 -18.04 14.21
C TYR A 190 -3.71 -16.84 15.10
N ARG A 191 -4.03 -15.68 14.50
CA ARG A 191 -4.36 -14.47 15.25
C ARG A 191 -5.62 -14.64 16.10
N ARG A 192 -6.65 -15.31 15.58
CA ARG A 192 -7.86 -15.63 16.36
C ARG A 192 -7.53 -16.51 17.55
N ARG A 193 -6.69 -17.53 17.38
CA ARG A 193 -6.36 -18.48 18.44
C ARG A 193 -5.49 -17.88 19.55
N TYR A 194 -4.49 -17.07 19.18
CA TYR A 194 -3.46 -16.60 20.12
C TYR A 194 -3.56 -15.11 20.48
N HIS A 195 -4.34 -14.33 19.74
CA HIS A 195 -4.45 -12.86 19.88
C HIS A 195 -5.89 -12.35 19.73
N ALA A 196 -6.90 -13.17 20.07
CA ALA A 196 -8.29 -12.72 20.11
C ALA A 196 -8.43 -11.44 20.94
N GLY A 197 -9.12 -10.43 20.38
CA GLY A 197 -9.35 -9.15 21.04
C GLY A 197 -8.15 -8.19 21.05
N ARG A 198 -7.00 -8.58 20.49
CA ARG A 198 -5.81 -7.72 20.37
C ARG A 198 -5.70 -7.17 18.96
N GLU A 199 -6.65 -6.31 18.58
CA GLU A 199 -6.72 -5.77 17.22
C GLU A 199 -5.74 -4.61 16.99
N ALA A 200 -5.24 -4.50 15.76
CA ALA A 200 -4.25 -3.50 15.34
C ALA A 200 -2.91 -3.52 16.12
N ILE A 201 -2.55 -4.65 16.74
CA ILE A 201 -1.30 -4.83 17.50
C ILE A 201 -0.40 -5.85 16.81
N PHE A 202 0.78 -5.40 16.36
CA PHE A 202 1.83 -6.29 15.86
C PHE A 202 2.53 -7.01 17.00
N THR A 203 2.74 -8.32 16.87
CA THR A 203 3.43 -9.13 17.87
C THR A 203 4.60 -9.89 17.26
N ALA A 204 5.62 -10.20 18.07
CA ALA A 204 6.83 -10.86 17.61
C ALA A 204 6.57 -12.29 17.12
N ASP A 205 5.67 -13.00 17.77
CA ASP A 205 5.25 -14.35 17.43
C ASP A 205 4.43 -14.40 16.13
N THR A 206 3.54 -13.42 15.89
CA THR A 206 2.86 -13.28 14.57
C THR A 206 3.88 -13.11 13.45
N LYS A 207 4.91 -12.28 13.67
CA LYS A 207 5.99 -12.09 12.69
C LYS A 207 6.79 -13.38 12.44
N ALA A 208 7.08 -14.14 13.50
CA ALA A 208 7.76 -15.43 13.36
C ALA A 208 6.90 -16.43 12.57
N PHE A 209 5.59 -16.45 12.83
CA PHE A 209 4.64 -17.31 12.12
C PHE A 209 4.55 -16.99 10.62
N ILE A 210 4.46 -15.71 10.26
CA ILE A 210 4.55 -15.25 8.87
C ILE A 210 5.86 -15.71 8.23
N GLY A 211 6.97 -15.68 8.97
CA GLY A 211 8.27 -16.18 8.50
C GLY A 211 8.24 -17.66 8.13
N LYS A 212 7.59 -18.50 8.94
CA LYS A 212 7.41 -19.94 8.64
C LYS A 212 6.58 -20.15 7.37
N ILE A 213 5.46 -19.43 7.23
CA ILE A 213 4.62 -19.50 6.02
C ILE A 213 5.42 -19.11 4.78
N ALA A 214 6.10 -17.95 4.82
CA ALA A 214 6.86 -17.45 3.68
C ALA A 214 8.01 -18.40 3.29
N GLN A 215 8.65 -19.04 4.27
CA GLN A 215 9.68 -20.05 4.01
C GLN A 215 9.11 -21.26 3.27
N GLU A 216 7.96 -21.78 3.72
CA GLU A 216 7.30 -22.93 3.07
C GLU A 216 6.81 -22.61 1.65
N GLU A 217 6.21 -21.44 1.46
CA GLU A 217 5.77 -20.96 0.14
C GLU A 217 6.95 -20.76 -0.81
N SER A 218 8.06 -20.22 -0.31
CA SER A 218 9.29 -20.03 -1.11
C SER A 218 9.95 -21.35 -1.48
N ALA A 219 9.83 -22.40 -0.66
CA ALA A 219 10.35 -23.73 -0.97
C ALA A 219 9.52 -24.45 -2.04
N HIS A 220 8.26 -24.04 -2.22
CA HIS A 220 7.31 -24.65 -3.15
C HIS A 220 6.67 -23.60 -4.09
N PRO A 221 7.46 -22.96 -4.96
CA PRO A 221 6.97 -21.90 -5.83
C PRO A 221 5.86 -22.41 -6.75
N GLY A 222 4.73 -21.70 -6.78
CA GLY A 222 3.57 -22.03 -7.61
C GLY A 222 2.64 -23.11 -7.03
N LEU A 223 2.97 -23.71 -5.88
CA LEU A 223 2.09 -24.68 -5.22
C LEU A 223 0.84 -24.01 -4.62
N TYR A 224 1.02 -22.88 -3.93
CA TYR A 224 -0.04 -22.20 -3.21
C TYR A 224 -0.76 -21.15 -4.06
N THR A 225 -2.01 -20.86 -3.71
CA THR A 225 -2.89 -20.02 -4.52
C THR A 225 -2.54 -18.55 -4.35
N LYS A 226 -2.39 -17.80 -5.45
CA LYS A 226 -2.28 -16.33 -5.36
C LYS A 226 -3.60 -15.76 -4.82
N PRO A 227 -3.58 -14.93 -3.76
CA PRO A 227 -4.81 -14.46 -3.13
C PRO A 227 -5.63 -13.59 -4.09
N ARG A 228 -6.89 -13.97 -4.27
CA ARG A 228 -7.93 -13.25 -5.03
C ARG A 228 -9.24 -13.35 -4.29
N LEU A 229 -10.07 -12.31 -4.38
CA LEU A 229 -11.42 -12.39 -3.86
C LEU A 229 -12.26 -13.35 -4.71
N ARG A 230 -13.25 -13.98 -4.09
CA ARG A 230 -14.29 -14.70 -4.82
C ARG A 230 -14.92 -13.78 -5.86
N THR A 231 -15.19 -14.34 -7.03
CA THR A 231 -15.63 -13.60 -8.22
C THR A 231 -16.83 -12.67 -7.93
N GLU A 232 -17.83 -13.12 -7.16
CA GLU A 232 -19.01 -12.33 -6.80
C GLU A 232 -18.67 -11.12 -5.91
N ILE A 233 -17.72 -11.26 -4.98
CA ILE A 233 -17.26 -10.18 -4.11
C ILE A 233 -16.39 -9.21 -4.89
N ALA A 234 -15.47 -9.72 -5.72
CA ALA A 234 -14.63 -8.89 -6.58
C ALA A 234 -15.49 -8.01 -7.50
N ARG A 235 -16.49 -8.59 -8.18
CA ARG A 235 -17.44 -7.83 -9.01
C ARG A 235 -18.24 -6.81 -8.22
N ALA A 236 -18.63 -7.13 -6.99
CA ALA A 236 -19.37 -6.21 -6.15
C ALA A 236 -18.51 -5.00 -5.75
N LEU A 237 -17.21 -5.19 -5.45
CA LEU A 237 -16.27 -4.11 -5.13
C LEU A 237 -15.85 -3.30 -6.36
N ASP A 238 -15.62 -3.97 -7.48
CA ASP A 238 -15.14 -3.36 -8.73
C ASP A 238 -16.28 -2.78 -9.60
N ARG A 239 -17.51 -2.73 -9.07
CA ARG A 239 -18.63 -2.08 -9.77
C ARG A 239 -18.36 -0.61 -10.02
N GLU A 240 -18.91 -0.08 -11.11
CA GLU A 240 -18.79 1.34 -11.45
C GLU A 240 -19.45 2.21 -10.36
N THR A 241 -18.65 2.96 -9.60
CA THR A 241 -19.12 3.98 -8.64
C THR A 241 -18.93 5.40 -9.21
N PRO A 242 -19.55 6.44 -8.63
CA PRO A 242 -19.23 7.82 -8.98
C PRO A 242 -17.73 8.15 -8.88
N ASP A 243 -17.05 7.61 -7.87
CA ASP A 243 -15.61 7.76 -7.65
C ASP A 243 -14.79 7.17 -8.82
N LEU A 244 -15.01 5.88 -9.15
CA LEU A 244 -14.29 5.21 -10.25
C LEU A 244 -14.62 5.83 -11.63
N ARG A 245 -15.87 6.29 -11.81
CA ARG A 245 -16.26 7.02 -13.03
C ARG A 245 -15.49 8.32 -13.17
N GLY A 246 -15.32 9.04 -12.06
CA GLY A 246 -14.57 10.28 -12.02
C GLY A 246 -13.08 10.07 -12.29
N LEU A 247 -12.47 8.99 -11.77
CA LEU A 247 -11.10 8.60 -12.13
C LEU A 247 -10.93 8.37 -13.63
N ARG A 248 -11.86 7.63 -14.25
CA ARG A 248 -11.81 7.39 -15.71
C ARG A 248 -11.96 8.69 -16.50
N ARG A 249 -12.87 9.56 -16.09
CA ARG A 249 -13.11 10.84 -16.79
C ARG A 249 -11.95 11.82 -16.63
N ARG A 250 -11.40 11.96 -15.43
CA ARG A 250 -10.38 12.97 -15.11
C ARG A 250 -8.96 12.53 -15.48
N TYR A 251 -8.66 11.24 -15.34
CA TYR A 251 -7.30 10.72 -15.52
C TYR A 251 -7.17 9.60 -16.56
N GLY A 252 -8.27 9.20 -17.21
CA GLY A 252 -8.25 8.11 -18.19
C GLY A 252 -8.06 6.71 -17.59
N VAL A 253 -8.07 6.57 -16.26
CA VAL A 253 -7.81 5.30 -15.57
C VAL A 253 -9.11 4.54 -15.32
N ALA A 254 -9.23 3.35 -15.92
CA ALA A 254 -10.37 2.45 -15.71
C ALA A 254 -10.02 1.38 -14.66
N LEU A 255 -10.67 1.45 -13.49
CA LEU A 255 -10.53 0.48 -12.39
C LEU A 255 -11.78 -0.36 -12.16
N ALA A 256 -12.90 0.00 -12.77
CA ALA A 256 -14.15 -0.75 -12.66
C ALA A 256 -14.15 -1.96 -13.60
N ASP A 257 -14.73 -3.07 -13.14
CA ASP A 257 -15.07 -4.20 -13.99
C ASP A 257 -16.28 -3.82 -14.87
N ARG A 258 -16.09 -3.83 -16.20
CA ARG A 258 -17.15 -3.55 -17.17
C ARG A 258 -18.30 -4.57 -17.13
N ARG A 259 -18.05 -5.75 -16.56
CA ARG A 259 -19.05 -6.83 -16.41
C ARG A 259 -19.76 -6.76 -15.06
N ALA A 260 -19.38 -5.86 -14.16
CA ALA A 260 -20.05 -5.69 -12.88
C ALA A 260 -21.42 -5.01 -13.07
N LEU A 261 -22.37 -5.37 -12.18
CA LEU A 261 -23.72 -4.82 -12.22
C LEU A 261 -23.71 -3.29 -11.98
N PRO A 262 -24.66 -2.52 -12.57
CA PRO A 262 -24.77 -1.08 -12.35
C PRO A 262 -24.94 -0.75 -10.86
N TRP A 263 -24.39 0.39 -10.44
CA TRP A 263 -24.57 0.88 -9.06
C TRP A 263 -26.05 1.15 -8.76
N THR A 264 -26.55 0.51 -7.70
CA THR A 264 -27.82 0.84 -7.04
C THR A 264 -27.54 1.29 -5.61
N ARG A 265 -28.40 2.16 -5.07
CA ARG A 265 -28.26 2.70 -3.71
C ARG A 265 -28.51 1.57 -2.69
N GLY A 266 -27.60 1.39 -1.72
CA GLY A 266 -27.53 0.25 -0.80
C GLY A 266 -26.49 -0.76 -1.26
N ALA A 267 -25.42 -0.99 -0.49
CA ALA A 267 -24.24 -1.69 -0.97
C ALA A 267 -24.53 -3.18 -1.31
N PRO A 268 -24.28 -3.63 -2.56
CA PRO A 268 -24.31 -5.04 -2.94
C PRO A 268 -23.55 -5.98 -2.00
N VAL A 269 -22.48 -5.52 -1.35
CA VAL A 269 -21.62 -6.38 -0.55
C VAL A 269 -22.26 -6.77 0.79
N ASP A 270 -23.01 -5.86 1.42
CA ASP A 270 -23.75 -6.16 2.66
C ASP A 270 -24.82 -7.24 2.45
N ARG A 271 -25.30 -7.36 1.20
CA ARG A 271 -26.25 -8.40 0.78
C ARG A 271 -25.61 -9.76 0.51
N LEU A 272 -24.28 -9.82 0.38
CA LEU A 272 -23.54 -11.08 0.23
C LEU A 272 -23.32 -11.78 1.59
N GLY A 273 -23.66 -11.11 2.70
CA GLY A 273 -23.67 -11.65 4.04
C GLY A 273 -22.60 -11.04 4.94
N PRO A 274 -22.73 -11.17 6.26
CA PRO A 274 -21.69 -10.76 7.19
C PRO A 274 -20.50 -11.71 7.05
N PHE A 275 -19.40 -11.21 6.51
CA PHE A 275 -18.15 -11.95 6.45
C PHE A 275 -17.30 -11.63 7.67
N SER A 276 -16.90 -12.67 8.41
CA SER A 276 -15.90 -12.55 9.47
C SER A 276 -14.58 -13.22 9.12
N GLU A 277 -14.56 -14.07 8.08
CA GLU A 277 -13.45 -14.98 7.74
C GLU A 277 -12.87 -14.70 6.37
N ALA A 278 -11.54 -14.77 6.26
CA ALA A 278 -10.81 -14.70 5.00
C ALA A 278 -11.23 -15.83 4.05
N ALA A 279 -11.43 -17.04 4.55
CA ALA A 279 -11.86 -18.20 3.76
C ALA A 279 -13.23 -18.00 3.09
N ALA A 280 -14.09 -17.15 3.68
CA ALA A 280 -15.39 -16.83 3.12
C ALA A 280 -15.32 -15.81 1.97
N VAL A 281 -14.21 -15.06 1.86
CA VAL A 281 -14.07 -13.98 0.88
C VAL A 281 -12.97 -14.19 -0.17
N ILE A 282 -12.00 -15.07 0.11
CA ILE A 282 -10.86 -15.38 -0.75
C ILE A 282 -11.05 -16.74 -1.44
N GLU A 283 -10.68 -16.82 -2.73
CA GLU A 283 -10.52 -18.08 -3.46
C GLU A 283 -9.29 -18.83 -2.94
N HIS A 284 -9.48 -20.07 -2.47
CA HIS A 284 -8.43 -20.90 -1.89
C HIS A 284 -8.73 -22.38 -2.10
N ASP A 285 -7.71 -23.23 -1.91
CA ASP A 285 -7.86 -24.68 -1.86
C ASP A 285 -7.81 -25.17 -0.38
N PRO A 286 -8.92 -25.70 0.16
CA PRO A 286 -8.97 -26.23 1.53
C PRO A 286 -7.91 -27.31 1.82
N ALA A 287 -7.57 -28.14 0.83
CA ALA A 287 -6.55 -29.17 1.00
C ALA A 287 -5.15 -28.55 1.14
N LEU A 288 -4.89 -27.45 0.44
CA LEU A 288 -3.63 -26.70 0.57
C LEU A 288 -3.56 -25.90 1.87
N VAL A 289 -4.67 -25.42 2.42
CA VAL A 289 -4.71 -24.84 3.78
C VAL A 289 -4.24 -25.87 4.80
N GLU A 290 -4.78 -27.09 4.76
CA GLU A 290 -4.39 -28.14 5.69
C GLU A 290 -2.96 -28.63 5.47
N LYS A 291 -2.50 -28.71 4.22
CA LYS A 291 -1.10 -28.99 3.90
C LYS A 291 -0.16 -27.94 4.51
N LEU A 292 -0.45 -26.65 4.29
CA LEU A 292 0.34 -25.55 4.83
C LEU A 292 0.33 -25.58 6.37
N ARG A 293 -0.85 -25.78 6.97
CA ARG A 293 -1.01 -25.89 8.43
C ARG A 293 -0.08 -26.94 9.03
N ARG A 294 -0.01 -28.13 8.43
CA ARG A 294 0.89 -29.21 8.87
C ARG A 294 2.37 -28.85 8.73
N ALA A 295 2.73 -28.11 7.68
CA ALA A 295 4.12 -27.73 7.42
C ALA A 295 4.65 -26.66 8.37
N VAL A 296 3.78 -25.76 8.86
CA VAL A 296 4.19 -24.61 9.70
C VAL A 296 3.87 -24.76 11.20
N SER A 297 3.15 -25.82 11.59
CA SER A 297 2.89 -26.15 13.00
C SER A 297 4.19 -26.52 13.70
#